data_AF-A0AAU9XFN4-F1
#
_entry.id   AF-A0AAU9XFN4-F1
#
_cell.length_a   1.000
_cell.length_b   1.000
_cell.length_c   1.000
_cell.angle_alpha   90.00
_cell.angle_beta   90.00
_cell.angle_gamma   90.00
#
_symmetry.space_group_name_H-M   'P 1'
#
loop_
_entity.id
_entity.type
_entity.pdbx_description
1 polymer ?
#
loop_
_entity_poly.entity_id
_entity_poly.type
_entity_poly.pdbx_seq_one_letter_code
_entity_poly.pdbx_strand_id
1 'polypeptide(L)'
;MKEVVFYYDVVCPFAYMASRLIEGVASRNGAKILWKPVLLGGLYKGTQAPQGAAGSAYDSMSAAKIKILADDLKRSKLHYGIEGTAPSEHPIKTLNPMRLLAAAAHANQDVCVPLTHKLFAAYWVQNKDVRESSVLQESASSVGWKVDIDEMIGGLGKEKLLQNTQEALDRGSFGVPSFWVNNELFFGVDHLHFVERALGNKSAAPPRFHPTPTEPRKSKLTIYHDFSSPWSYIGSTQISKLLTEVHPVSVEVEWVPISVGALFKMIGTPVVPMRTLSEAKREYGNKDLQDWAKYRGIQFQFTSHFPIRSILPLRVTLANPDDRLRQTMYEAGWRYDRDIGDPKVLSSVLTEAGFDGEALIAATQDQQIKDQLRKNTDRAFATGLCGVPSYQVNDGSVLWGQDRLNVVADLLCGWEDDLKPSNHSKL
;
A
#
# COMPACT_ATOMS: atom_id res chain seq x y z
N MET A 1 22.74 -18.04 9.06
CA MET A 1 22.30 -16.69 9.49
C MET A 1 21.09 -16.32 8.65
N LYS A 2 20.06 -15.69 9.21
CA LYS A 2 18.89 -15.25 8.42
C LYS A 2 19.28 -14.04 7.59
N GLU A 3 18.75 -13.89 6.38
CA GLU A 3 19.10 -12.80 5.48
C GLU A 3 17.85 -12.17 4.87
N VAL A 4 17.93 -10.85 4.64
CA VAL A 4 16.97 -10.10 3.83
C VAL A 4 17.73 -9.32 2.76
N VAL A 5 17.39 -9.53 1.49
CA VAL A 5 17.89 -8.67 0.41
C VAL A 5 16.99 -7.45 0.31
N PHE A 6 17.56 -6.25 0.39
CA PHE A 6 16.83 -5.00 0.28
C PHE A 6 17.22 -4.29 -1.01
N TYR A 7 16.30 -4.25 -1.98
CA TYR A 7 16.46 -3.50 -3.22
C TYR A 7 15.86 -2.10 -3.08
N TYR A 8 16.67 -1.09 -3.41
CA TYR A 8 16.30 0.33 -3.25
C TYR A 8 16.93 1.24 -4.30
N ASP A 9 16.29 2.39 -4.50
CA ASP A 9 16.80 3.54 -5.25
C ASP A 9 16.59 4.81 -4.41
N VAL A 10 17.60 5.68 -4.34
CA VAL A 10 17.54 6.90 -3.52
C VAL A 10 16.44 7.86 -3.95
N VAL A 11 15.98 7.78 -5.20
CA VAL A 11 14.85 8.58 -5.71
C VAL A 11 13.50 8.16 -5.14
N CYS A 12 13.38 6.98 -4.51
CA CYS A 12 12.07 6.48 -4.06
C CYS A 12 11.78 6.89 -2.60
N PRO A 13 10.69 7.62 -2.33
CA PRO A 13 10.36 8.05 -0.97
C PRO A 13 10.01 6.88 -0.04
N PHE A 14 9.37 5.84 -0.58
CA PHE A 14 9.07 4.63 0.19
C PHE A 14 10.34 3.82 0.51
N ALA A 15 11.35 3.86 -0.37
CA ALA A 15 12.63 3.22 -0.12
C ALA A 15 13.46 3.98 0.92
N TYR A 16 13.34 5.31 0.95
CA TYR A 16 13.87 6.12 2.05
C TYR A 16 13.23 5.73 3.38
N MET A 17 11.90 5.63 3.46
CA MET A 17 11.26 5.15 4.69
C MET A 17 11.70 3.74 5.08
N ALA A 18 11.75 2.83 4.12
CA ALA A 18 12.21 1.46 4.36
C ALA A 18 13.64 1.42 4.92
N SER A 19 14.55 2.26 4.43
CA SER A 19 15.93 2.30 4.92
C SER A 19 16.02 2.73 6.37
N ARG A 20 15.08 3.54 6.87
CA ARG A 20 15.00 3.94 8.30
C ARG A 20 14.44 2.85 9.21
N LEU A 21 13.74 1.85 8.66
CA LEU A 21 12.99 0.86 9.43
C LEU A 21 13.59 -0.56 9.36
N ILE A 22 14.21 -0.94 8.24
CA ILE A 22 14.64 -2.31 7.97
C ILE A 22 15.75 -2.79 8.92
N GLU A 23 16.62 -1.90 9.40
CA GLU A 23 17.66 -2.24 10.38
C GLU A 23 17.07 -2.71 11.71
N GLY A 24 15.98 -2.09 12.16
CA GLY A 24 15.25 -2.51 13.36
C GLY A 24 14.61 -3.88 13.17
N VAL A 25 14.01 -4.14 12.00
CA VAL A 25 13.45 -5.46 11.63
C VAL A 25 14.53 -6.53 11.67
N ALA A 26 15.68 -6.27 11.05
CA ALA A 26 16.78 -7.22 10.98
C ALA A 26 17.40 -7.50 12.36
N SER A 27 17.64 -6.45 13.15
CA SER A 27 18.20 -6.53 14.50
C SER A 27 17.36 -7.40 15.42
N ARG A 28 16.03 -7.18 15.48
CA ARG A 28 15.10 -8.00 16.29
C ARG A 28 15.11 -9.48 15.93
N ASN A 29 15.55 -9.84 14.73
CA ASN A 29 15.49 -11.20 14.21
C ASN A 29 16.87 -11.87 14.07
N GLY A 30 17.95 -11.17 14.44
CA GLY A 30 19.32 -11.63 14.22
C GLY A 30 19.60 -11.89 12.73
N ALA A 31 19.05 -11.05 11.86
CA ALA A 31 19.18 -11.18 10.42
C ALA A 31 20.22 -10.19 9.85
N LYS A 32 20.91 -10.61 8.79
CA LYS A 32 21.77 -9.73 7.99
C LYS A 32 20.96 -9.09 6.87
N ILE A 33 21.18 -7.80 6.63
CA ILE A 33 20.61 -7.10 5.47
C ILE A 33 21.65 -7.10 4.35
N LEU A 34 21.25 -7.56 3.17
CA LEU A 34 22.01 -7.38 1.93
C LEU A 34 21.45 -6.16 1.21
N TRP A 35 22.08 -5.01 1.44
CA TRP A 35 21.74 -3.74 0.77
C TRP A 35 22.14 -3.82 -0.70
N LYS A 36 21.15 -3.81 -1.60
CA LYS A 36 21.37 -3.92 -3.05
C LYS A 36 20.80 -2.69 -3.77
N PRO A 37 21.64 -1.68 -4.02
CA PRO A 37 21.30 -0.54 -4.88
C PRO A 37 20.88 -1.05 -6.26
N VAL A 38 19.71 -0.61 -6.75
CA VAL A 38 19.19 -0.91 -8.09
C VAL A 38 18.77 0.38 -8.79
N LEU A 39 18.73 0.36 -10.12
CA LEU A 39 18.22 1.51 -10.87
C LEU A 39 16.73 1.34 -11.10
N LEU A 40 15.90 2.18 -10.48
CA LEU A 40 14.43 2.08 -10.56
C LEU A 40 13.93 2.21 -12.00
N GLY A 41 14.50 3.13 -12.79
CA GLY A 41 14.19 3.24 -14.22
C GLY A 41 14.55 1.98 -15.02
N GLY A 42 15.56 1.22 -14.58
CA GLY A 42 15.92 -0.08 -15.14
C GLY A 42 14.85 -1.14 -14.85
N LEU A 43 14.31 -1.17 -13.62
CA LEU A 43 13.21 -2.06 -13.25
C LEU A 43 11.93 -1.74 -14.06
N TYR A 44 11.58 -0.46 -14.19
CA TYR A 44 10.42 -0.05 -14.98
C TYR A 44 10.55 -0.44 -16.45
N LYS A 45 11.74 -0.25 -17.05
CA LYS A 45 11.99 -0.69 -18.42
C LYS A 45 11.89 -2.22 -18.56
N GLY A 46 12.53 -2.97 -17.67
CA GLY A 46 12.53 -4.44 -17.69
C GLY A 46 11.14 -5.05 -17.51
N THR A 47 10.26 -4.37 -16.76
CA THR A 47 8.88 -4.83 -16.52
C THR A 47 7.83 -4.12 -17.36
N GLN A 48 8.24 -3.26 -18.30
CA GLN A 48 7.32 -2.46 -19.14
C GLN A 48 6.29 -1.70 -18.28
N ALA A 49 6.71 -1.22 -17.11
CA ALA A 49 5.82 -0.47 -16.22
C ALA A 49 5.39 0.83 -16.91
N PRO A 50 4.07 1.17 -16.89
CA PRO A 50 3.59 2.45 -17.38
C PRO A 50 4.31 3.60 -16.67
N GLN A 51 4.76 4.59 -17.43
CA GLN A 51 5.47 5.76 -16.93
C GLN A 51 4.87 7.02 -17.57
N GLY A 52 4.76 8.09 -16.79
CA GLY A 52 4.41 9.41 -17.33
C GLY A 52 5.63 10.17 -17.84
N ALA A 53 5.45 11.46 -18.11
CA ALA A 53 6.47 12.31 -18.75
C ALA A 53 7.79 12.41 -17.97
N ALA A 54 7.77 12.33 -16.64
CA ALA A 54 8.99 12.37 -15.83
C ALA A 54 9.66 11.00 -15.63
N GLY A 55 9.21 9.95 -16.34
CA GLY A 55 9.78 8.60 -16.24
C GLY A 55 9.42 7.88 -14.93
N SER A 56 8.34 8.30 -14.27
CA SER A 56 7.83 7.69 -13.05
C SER A 56 6.51 6.97 -13.30
N ALA A 57 6.33 5.80 -12.68
CA ALA A 57 5.04 5.12 -12.64
C ALA A 57 3.97 5.95 -11.92
N TYR A 58 4.40 6.81 -10.99
CA TYR A 58 3.53 7.73 -10.24
C TYR A 58 2.78 8.69 -11.16
N ASP A 59 3.45 9.20 -12.19
CA ASP A 59 2.91 10.22 -13.10
C ASP A 59 1.89 9.66 -14.10
N SER A 60 1.76 8.33 -14.17
CA SER A 60 0.75 7.66 -15.00
C SER A 60 -0.58 7.44 -14.27
N MET A 61 -0.64 7.78 -12.98
CA MET A 61 -1.81 7.55 -12.13
C MET A 61 -2.81 8.72 -12.19
N SER A 62 -4.06 8.47 -11.78
CA SER A 62 -5.06 9.53 -11.65
C SER A 62 -4.70 10.51 -10.54
N ALA A 63 -5.15 11.77 -10.67
CA ALA A 63 -4.91 12.81 -9.66
C ALA A 63 -5.40 12.41 -8.25
N ALA A 64 -6.54 11.71 -8.17
CA ALA A 64 -7.06 11.18 -6.90
C ALA A 64 -6.09 10.19 -6.25
N LYS A 65 -5.51 9.27 -7.03
CA LYS A 65 -4.54 8.28 -6.52
C LYS A 65 -3.23 8.94 -6.11
N ILE A 66 -2.73 9.89 -6.91
CA ILE A 66 -1.55 10.70 -6.58
C ILE A 66 -1.77 11.42 -5.24
N LYS A 67 -2.90 12.09 -5.06
CA LYS A 67 -3.21 12.79 -3.79
C LYS A 67 -3.23 11.82 -2.61
N ILE A 68 -3.93 10.69 -2.72
CA ILE A 68 -4.02 9.71 -1.64
C ILE A 68 -2.65 9.11 -1.28
N LEU A 69 -1.81 8.79 -2.27
CA LEU A 69 -0.47 8.28 -2.00
C LEU A 69 0.43 9.34 -1.34
N ALA A 70 0.30 10.61 -1.72
CA ALA A 70 1.02 11.71 -1.08
C ALA A 70 0.56 11.91 0.38
N ASP A 71 -0.74 11.89 0.63
CA ASP A 71 -1.33 11.96 1.97
C ASP A 71 -0.87 10.77 2.82
N ASP A 72 -0.92 9.54 2.29
CA ASP A 72 -0.46 8.33 2.97
C ASP A 72 1.04 8.37 3.28
N LEU A 73 1.86 8.87 2.35
CA LEU A 73 3.30 9.05 2.58
C LEU A 73 3.56 10.08 3.70
N LYS A 74 2.85 11.22 3.70
CA LYS A 74 2.96 12.23 4.77
C LYS A 74 2.54 11.63 6.12
N ARG A 75 1.38 10.95 6.14
CA ARG A 75 0.85 10.29 7.33
C ARG A 75 1.79 9.23 7.87
N SER A 76 2.33 8.38 7.01
CA SER A 76 3.24 7.31 7.42
C SER A 76 4.55 7.88 7.97
N LYS A 77 5.12 8.91 7.36
CA LYS A 77 6.30 9.59 7.91
C LYS A 77 6.03 10.15 9.31
N LEU A 78 4.89 10.82 9.51
CA LEU A 78 4.47 11.30 10.84
C LEU A 78 4.32 10.14 11.83
N HIS A 79 3.64 9.07 11.42
CA HIS A 79 3.39 7.87 12.23
C HIS A 79 4.69 7.18 12.69
N TYR A 80 5.68 7.10 11.81
CA TYR A 80 6.99 6.50 12.10
C TYR A 80 8.03 7.48 12.67
N GLY A 81 7.70 8.77 12.82
CA GLY A 81 8.67 9.80 13.24
C GLY A 81 9.83 9.99 12.25
N ILE A 82 9.57 9.84 10.94
CA ILE A 82 10.57 9.98 9.88
C ILE A 82 10.51 11.39 9.29
N GLU A 83 11.60 12.12 9.42
CA GLU A 83 11.75 13.46 8.85
C GLU A 83 12.00 13.45 7.34
N GLY A 84 11.74 14.59 6.70
CA GLY A 84 12.06 14.85 5.30
C GLY A 84 10.82 15.10 4.44
N THR A 85 11.02 15.81 3.34
CA THR A 85 10.00 16.13 2.33
C THR A 85 10.54 15.82 0.95
N ALA A 86 9.68 15.81 -0.06
CA ALA A 86 10.19 15.76 -1.42
C ALA A 86 11.10 16.97 -1.67
N PRO A 87 12.25 16.78 -2.34
CA PRO A 87 13.10 17.88 -2.75
C PRO A 87 12.40 18.75 -3.80
N SER A 88 12.91 19.97 -4.00
CA SER A 88 12.33 20.96 -4.92
C SER A 88 12.29 20.47 -6.37
N GLU A 89 13.24 19.62 -6.76
CA GLU A 89 13.23 18.89 -8.03
C GLU A 89 13.06 17.39 -7.74
N HIS A 90 11.89 16.85 -8.07
CA HIS A 90 11.56 15.43 -7.90
C HIS A 90 10.58 14.96 -8.98
N PRO A 91 10.80 13.78 -9.59
CA PRO A 91 11.96 12.90 -9.45
C PRO A 91 13.19 13.41 -10.21
N ILE A 92 14.39 12.96 -9.80
CA ILE A 92 15.65 13.19 -10.54
C ILE A 92 16.26 11.88 -11.03
N LYS A 93 17.19 11.96 -11.98
CA LYS A 93 18.02 10.81 -12.39
C LYS A 93 19.03 10.48 -11.29
N THR A 94 19.10 9.21 -10.89
CA THR A 94 19.97 8.74 -9.80
C THR A 94 21.10 7.80 -10.25
N LEU A 95 21.43 7.77 -11.54
CA LEU A 95 22.42 6.81 -12.07
C LEU A 95 23.77 6.86 -11.33
N ASN A 96 24.35 8.04 -11.14
CA ASN A 96 25.65 8.20 -10.47
C ASN A 96 25.60 7.85 -8.97
N PRO A 97 24.66 8.37 -8.15
CA PRO A 97 24.57 7.95 -6.76
C PRO A 97 24.31 6.45 -6.62
N MET A 98 23.47 5.86 -7.48
CA MET A 98 23.20 4.41 -7.43
C MET A 98 24.42 3.57 -7.83
N ARG A 99 25.25 4.03 -8.78
CA ARG A 99 26.53 3.37 -9.12
C ARG A 99 27.52 3.46 -7.97
N LEU A 100 27.66 4.63 -7.36
CA LEU A 100 28.56 4.81 -6.21
C LEU A 100 28.16 3.89 -5.04
N LEU A 101 26.85 3.80 -4.75
CA LEU A 101 26.33 2.87 -3.76
C LEU A 101 26.57 1.41 -4.14
N ALA A 102 26.39 1.03 -5.40
CA ALA A 102 26.65 -0.34 -5.85
C ALA A 102 28.14 -0.73 -5.72
N ALA A 103 29.06 0.22 -5.99
CA ALA A 103 30.48 0.04 -5.74
C ALA A 103 30.76 -0.13 -4.24
N ALA A 104 30.20 0.74 -3.39
CA ALA A 104 30.33 0.64 -1.94
C ALA A 104 29.81 -0.69 -1.39
N ALA A 105 28.62 -1.13 -1.82
CA ALA A 105 27.99 -2.38 -1.41
C ALA A 105 28.87 -3.62 -1.69
N HIS A 106 29.64 -3.57 -2.78
CA HIS A 106 30.54 -4.64 -3.17
C HIS A 106 31.92 -4.54 -2.51
N ALA A 107 32.50 -3.34 -2.49
CA ALA A 107 33.86 -3.12 -2.02
C ALA A 107 33.96 -3.15 -0.49
N ASN A 108 32.97 -2.59 0.22
CA ASN A 108 32.98 -2.48 1.67
C ASN A 108 31.56 -2.24 2.24
N GLN A 109 30.96 -3.27 2.84
CA GLN A 109 29.61 -3.17 3.41
C GLN A 109 29.52 -2.17 4.58
N ASP A 110 30.61 -1.98 5.33
CA ASP A 110 30.65 -1.06 6.48
C ASP A 110 30.52 0.40 6.07
N VAL A 111 30.90 0.76 4.83
CA VAL A 111 30.68 2.10 4.28
C VAL A 111 29.37 2.20 3.49
N CYS A 112 28.87 1.09 2.93
CA CYS A 112 27.66 1.08 2.11
C CYS A 112 26.43 1.59 2.88
N VAL A 113 26.20 1.09 4.09
CA VAL A 113 25.00 1.46 4.87
C VAL A 113 25.06 2.92 5.32
N PRO A 114 26.16 3.41 5.94
CA PRO A 114 26.29 4.83 6.25
C PRO A 114 26.19 5.73 5.00
N LEU A 115 26.79 5.35 3.87
CA LEU A 115 26.73 6.13 2.62
C LEU A 115 25.30 6.20 2.08
N THR A 116 24.57 5.09 2.16
CA THR A 116 23.15 5.04 1.79
C THR A 116 22.33 6.02 2.62
N HIS A 117 22.50 6.02 3.94
CA HIS A 117 21.82 6.97 4.83
C HIS A 117 22.21 8.41 4.52
N LYS A 118 23.49 8.69 4.21
CA LYS A 118 23.95 10.02 3.81
C LYS A 118 23.31 10.51 2.52
N LEU A 119 23.24 9.68 1.49
CA LEU A 119 22.64 10.07 0.21
C LEU A 119 21.12 10.22 0.30
N PHE A 120 20.44 9.37 1.08
CA PHE A 120 19.03 9.58 1.39
C PHE A 120 18.80 10.89 2.15
N ALA A 121 19.61 11.19 3.17
CA ALA A 121 19.49 12.44 3.93
C ALA A 121 19.79 13.67 3.05
N ALA A 122 20.82 13.61 2.20
CA ALA A 122 21.15 14.65 1.25
C ALA A 122 19.94 14.98 0.36
N TYR A 123 19.28 13.96 -0.19
CA TYR A 123 18.15 14.14 -1.10
C TYR A 123 16.83 14.51 -0.41
N TRP A 124 16.42 13.76 0.62
CA TRP A 124 15.07 13.88 1.24
C TRP A 124 14.98 14.83 2.43
N VAL A 125 16.10 15.16 3.06
CA VAL A 125 16.13 16.00 4.27
C VAL A 125 16.80 17.34 3.98
N GLN A 126 17.90 17.32 3.23
CA GLN A 126 18.74 18.50 3.02
C GLN A 126 18.48 19.22 1.68
N ASN A 127 17.62 18.66 0.83
CA ASN A 127 17.33 19.19 -0.51
C ASN A 127 18.60 19.41 -1.36
N LYS A 128 19.63 18.58 -1.18
CA LYS A 128 20.86 18.59 -1.99
C LYS A 128 20.64 17.81 -3.28
N ASP A 129 21.26 18.29 -4.36
CA ASP A 129 21.29 17.57 -5.64
C ASP A 129 22.34 16.45 -5.63
N VAL A 130 21.88 15.20 -5.58
CA VAL A 130 22.76 14.02 -5.58
C VAL A 130 23.29 13.64 -6.98
N ARG A 131 23.05 14.46 -8.01
CA ARG A 131 23.72 14.37 -9.32
C ARG A 131 25.12 14.99 -9.29
N GLU A 132 25.35 15.94 -8.39
CA GLU A 132 26.59 16.70 -8.28
C GLU A 132 27.72 15.87 -7.67
N SER A 133 28.85 15.79 -8.38
CA SER A 133 30.03 15.03 -7.92
C SER A 133 30.55 15.53 -6.56
N SER A 134 30.42 16.82 -6.26
CA SER A 134 30.80 17.39 -4.96
C SER A 134 29.97 16.82 -3.81
N VAL A 135 28.66 16.65 -3.99
CA VAL A 135 27.75 16.05 -3.00
C VAL A 135 28.07 14.57 -2.80
N LEU A 136 28.38 13.85 -3.88
CA LEU A 136 28.78 12.44 -3.82
C LEU A 136 30.13 12.26 -3.10
N GLN A 137 31.12 13.10 -3.40
CA GLN A 137 32.44 13.07 -2.77
C GLN A 137 32.35 13.44 -1.28
N GLU A 138 31.59 14.48 -0.94
CA GLU A 138 31.32 14.88 0.45
C GLU A 138 30.69 13.72 1.23
N SER A 139 29.68 13.07 0.63
CA SER A 139 28.97 11.94 1.25
C SER A 139 29.91 10.75 1.50
N ALA A 140 30.69 10.33 0.49
CA ALA A 140 31.67 9.25 0.62
C ALA A 140 32.75 9.56 1.67
N SER A 141 33.30 10.77 1.65
CA SER A 141 34.32 11.21 2.60
C SER A 141 33.78 11.26 4.03
N SER A 142 32.53 11.69 4.22
CA SER A 142 31.88 11.80 5.54
C SER A 142 31.68 10.46 6.25
N VAL A 143 31.70 9.35 5.50
CA VAL A 143 31.61 7.98 6.04
C VAL A 143 32.96 7.27 6.07
N GLY A 144 34.05 8.03 5.89
CA GLY A 144 35.42 7.51 5.91
C GLY A 144 35.83 6.77 4.63
N TRP A 145 35.02 6.80 3.57
CA TRP A 145 35.35 6.13 2.32
C TRP A 145 36.16 7.06 1.41
N LYS A 146 37.49 6.95 1.50
CA LYS A 146 38.44 7.72 0.71
C LYS A 146 38.72 7.02 -0.62
N VAL A 147 37.95 7.35 -1.64
CA VAL A 147 38.07 6.81 -3.00
C VAL A 147 37.95 7.92 -4.04
N ASP A 148 38.44 7.67 -5.24
CA ASP A 148 38.06 8.41 -6.44
C ASP A 148 36.63 7.99 -6.83
N ILE A 149 35.66 8.88 -6.65
CA ILE A 149 34.26 8.55 -6.93
C ILE A 149 34.00 8.36 -8.42
N ASP A 150 34.75 9.03 -9.31
CA ASP A 150 34.53 8.93 -10.74
C ASP A 150 35.04 7.58 -11.26
N GLU A 151 36.16 7.09 -10.71
CA GLU A 151 36.63 5.71 -10.96
C GLU A 151 35.61 4.68 -10.45
N MET A 152 35.09 4.85 -9.22
CA MET A 152 34.10 3.94 -8.66
C MET A 152 32.79 3.93 -9.46
N ILE A 153 32.30 5.09 -9.88
CA ILE A 153 31.07 5.25 -10.67
C ILE A 153 31.27 4.66 -12.08
N GLY A 154 32.39 4.96 -12.73
CA GLY A 154 32.68 4.55 -14.11
C GLY A 154 33.03 3.07 -14.26
N GLY A 155 33.70 2.50 -13.25
CA GLY A 155 34.15 1.12 -13.20
C GLY A 155 33.21 0.20 -12.43
N LEU A 156 33.62 -0.18 -11.22
CA LEU A 156 32.94 -1.20 -10.40
C LEU A 156 31.45 -0.91 -10.20
N GLY A 157 31.08 0.34 -9.92
CA GLY A 157 29.71 0.75 -9.67
C GLY A 157 28.78 0.55 -10.87
N LYS A 158 29.27 0.79 -12.09
CA LYS A 158 28.53 0.53 -13.32
C LYS A 158 28.22 -0.95 -13.49
N GLU A 159 29.20 -1.82 -13.29
CA GLU A 159 29.04 -3.28 -13.38
C GLU A 159 28.06 -3.78 -12.31
N LYS A 160 28.29 -3.41 -11.04
CA LYS A 160 27.50 -3.91 -9.91
C LYS A 160 26.08 -3.39 -9.90
N LEU A 161 25.83 -2.15 -10.32
CA LEU A 161 24.46 -1.64 -10.43
C LEU A 161 23.67 -2.40 -11.51
N LEU A 162 24.31 -2.71 -12.65
CA LEU A 162 23.69 -3.51 -13.71
C LEU A 162 23.36 -4.92 -13.19
N GLN A 163 24.32 -5.59 -12.54
CA GLN A 163 24.13 -6.92 -11.96
C GLN A 163 23.01 -6.92 -10.91
N ASN A 164 23.00 -5.98 -9.97
CA ASN A 164 21.95 -5.88 -8.95
C ASN A 164 20.56 -5.66 -9.57
N THR A 165 20.47 -4.79 -10.58
CA THR A 165 19.19 -4.48 -11.24
C THR A 165 18.69 -5.68 -12.04
N GLN A 166 19.58 -6.40 -12.73
CA GLN A 166 19.23 -7.63 -13.45
C GLN A 166 18.81 -8.74 -12.49
N GLU A 167 19.56 -8.96 -11.39
CA GLU A 167 19.19 -9.93 -10.37
C GLU A 167 17.81 -9.62 -9.76
N ALA A 168 17.51 -8.35 -9.50
CA ALA A 168 16.20 -7.94 -9.00
C ALA A 168 15.08 -8.29 -10.02
N LEU A 169 15.30 -8.03 -11.31
CA LEU A 169 14.36 -8.41 -12.37
C LEU A 169 14.18 -9.92 -12.48
N ASP A 170 15.28 -10.69 -12.48
CA ASP A 170 15.26 -12.15 -12.60
C ASP A 170 14.53 -12.81 -11.43
N ARG A 171 14.57 -12.17 -10.26
CA ARG A 171 13.82 -12.60 -9.08
C ARG A 171 12.34 -12.18 -9.16
N GLY A 172 11.97 -11.22 -9.99
CA GLY A 172 10.59 -10.75 -10.13
C GLY A 172 10.28 -9.44 -9.42
N SER A 173 11.29 -8.68 -8.99
CA SER A 173 11.09 -7.31 -8.50
C SER A 173 10.69 -6.38 -9.66
N PHE A 174 9.57 -5.68 -9.50
CA PHE A 174 9.05 -4.71 -10.48
C PHE A 174 9.12 -3.26 -9.99
N GLY A 175 9.69 -3.04 -8.80
CA GLY A 175 9.86 -1.72 -8.20
C GLY A 175 10.60 -1.78 -6.87
N VAL A 176 10.72 -0.62 -6.23
CA VAL A 176 11.37 -0.46 -4.92
C VAL A 176 10.47 0.34 -3.96
N PRO A 177 10.57 0.13 -2.63
CA PRO A 177 11.41 -0.88 -1.99
C PRO A 177 10.86 -2.29 -2.23
N SER A 178 11.77 -3.25 -2.43
CA SER A 178 11.43 -4.67 -2.44
C SER A 178 12.42 -5.45 -1.57
N PHE A 179 11.90 -6.49 -0.95
CA PHE A 179 12.61 -7.31 0.02
C PHE A 179 12.52 -8.78 -0.37
N TRP A 180 13.63 -9.51 -0.28
CA TRP A 180 13.65 -10.95 -0.46
C TRP A 180 14.10 -11.65 0.80
N VAL A 181 13.27 -12.58 1.28
CA VAL A 181 13.57 -13.45 2.43
C VAL A 181 13.16 -14.86 2.06
N ASN A 182 14.04 -15.86 2.22
CA ASN A 182 13.74 -17.26 1.93
C ASN A 182 13.09 -17.52 0.55
N ASN A 183 13.61 -16.88 -0.51
CA ASN A 183 13.05 -16.91 -1.87
C ASN A 183 11.63 -16.35 -2.03
N GLU A 184 11.16 -15.54 -1.08
CA GLU A 184 9.88 -14.85 -1.16
C GLU A 184 10.08 -13.34 -1.32
N LEU A 185 9.41 -12.75 -2.31
CA LEU A 185 9.33 -11.31 -2.50
C LEU A 185 8.28 -10.68 -1.58
N PHE A 186 8.63 -9.53 -1.01
CA PHE A 186 7.72 -8.58 -0.37
C PHE A 186 7.99 -7.18 -0.94
N PHE A 187 6.96 -6.46 -1.36
CA PHE A 187 7.06 -5.16 -2.03
C PHE A 187 6.36 -4.08 -1.22
N GLY A 188 7.00 -2.92 -1.08
CA GLY A 188 6.45 -1.79 -0.32
C GLY A 188 6.85 -1.80 1.16
N VAL A 189 6.94 -0.61 1.74
CA VAL A 189 7.34 -0.42 3.14
C VAL A 189 6.28 -0.92 4.13
N ASP A 190 5.02 -0.94 3.71
CA ASP A 190 3.88 -1.51 4.44
C ASP A 190 3.96 -3.04 4.62
N HIS A 191 4.85 -3.72 3.88
CA HIS A 191 5.05 -5.17 3.99
C HIS A 191 6.22 -5.56 4.91
N LEU A 192 6.84 -4.62 5.62
CA LEU A 192 7.95 -4.92 6.55
C LEU A 192 7.57 -5.91 7.65
N HIS A 193 6.30 -5.92 8.07
CA HIS A 193 5.82 -6.93 9.02
C HIS A 193 5.83 -8.35 8.42
N PHE A 194 5.55 -8.52 7.12
CA PHE A 194 5.72 -9.82 6.45
C PHE A 194 7.18 -10.22 6.32
N VAL A 195 8.06 -9.28 5.98
CA VAL A 195 9.52 -9.50 6.00
C VAL A 195 9.95 -10.02 7.38
N GLU A 196 9.47 -9.39 8.44
CA GLU A 196 9.79 -9.79 9.82
C GLU A 196 9.24 -11.20 10.16
N ARG A 197 8.03 -11.53 9.70
CA ARG A 197 7.44 -12.88 9.86
C ARG A 197 8.19 -13.96 9.08
N ALA A 198 8.69 -13.63 7.88
CA ALA A 198 9.51 -14.50 7.06
C ALA A 198 10.88 -14.75 7.69
N LEU A 199 11.43 -13.74 8.38
CA LEU A 199 12.62 -13.87 9.24
C LEU A 199 12.34 -14.65 10.54
N GLY A 200 11.09 -15.01 10.84
CA GLY A 200 10.75 -15.96 11.90
C GLY A 200 9.99 -15.37 13.09
N ASN A 201 9.82 -14.05 13.18
CA ASN A 201 8.96 -13.45 14.21
C ASN A 201 7.48 -13.58 13.79
N LYS A 202 6.85 -14.70 14.18
CA LYS A 202 5.45 -14.99 13.84
C LYS A 202 4.42 -14.10 14.53
N SER A 203 4.81 -13.19 15.43
CA SER A 203 3.90 -12.20 16.03
C SER A 203 4.04 -10.81 15.40
N ALA A 204 4.98 -10.60 14.47
CA ALA A 204 5.10 -9.30 13.80
C ALA A 204 3.81 -8.91 13.07
N ALA A 205 3.45 -7.64 13.21
CA ALA A 205 2.23 -7.01 12.73
C ALA A 205 2.52 -5.56 12.30
N PRO A 206 1.66 -4.93 11.48
CA PRO A 206 1.75 -3.51 11.22
C PRO A 206 1.71 -2.73 12.55
N PRO A 207 2.60 -1.76 12.76
CA PRO A 207 2.72 -1.11 14.06
C PRO A 207 1.51 -0.23 14.38
N ARG A 208 1.16 -0.22 15.66
CA ARG A 208 0.26 0.74 16.33
C ARG A 208 1.15 1.60 17.22
N PHE A 209 1.10 2.92 17.08
CA PHE A 209 1.88 3.83 17.92
C PHE A 209 1.00 4.65 18.86
N HIS A 210 -0.31 4.73 18.58
CA HIS A 210 -1.25 5.39 19.49
C HIS A 210 -1.90 4.36 20.43
N PRO A 211 -1.73 4.51 21.75
CA PRO A 211 -2.33 3.60 22.71
C PRO A 211 -3.85 3.70 22.65
N THR A 212 -4.51 2.61 22.99
CA THR A 212 -5.94 2.62 23.25
C THR A 212 -6.22 3.55 24.45
N PRO A 213 -7.20 4.47 24.38
CA PRO A 213 -7.46 5.43 25.44
C PRO A 213 -7.94 4.73 26.72
N THR A 214 -7.65 5.30 27.88
CA THR A 214 -8.17 4.78 29.16
C THR A 214 -9.63 5.16 29.37
N GLU A 215 -10.03 6.34 28.90
CA GLU A 215 -11.39 6.85 29.02
C GLU A 215 -12.24 6.52 27.79
N PRO A 216 -13.52 6.17 27.96
CA PRO A 216 -14.44 5.99 26.85
C PRO A 216 -14.52 7.24 25.97
N ARG A 217 -14.49 7.04 24.65
CA ARG A 217 -14.71 8.11 23.67
C ARG A 217 -15.59 7.62 22.54
N LYS A 218 -16.25 8.56 21.85
CA LYS A 218 -17.02 8.27 20.64
C LYS A 218 -16.18 8.56 19.40
N SER A 219 -16.34 7.76 18.37
CA SER A 219 -15.79 8.02 17.04
C SER A 219 -16.69 7.42 15.97
N LYS A 220 -16.54 7.90 14.74
CA LYS A 220 -17.23 7.39 13.57
C LYS A 220 -16.22 6.80 12.59
N LEU A 221 -16.53 5.63 12.05
CA LEU A 221 -15.78 4.97 10.99
C LEU A 221 -16.68 4.81 9.76
N THR A 222 -16.37 5.56 8.70
CA THR A 222 -17.03 5.41 7.39
C THR A 222 -16.20 4.46 6.52
N ILE A 223 -16.82 3.42 5.96
CA ILE A 223 -16.17 2.38 5.15
C ILE A 223 -16.78 2.34 3.75
N TYR A 224 -16.01 2.73 2.74
CA TYR A 224 -16.39 2.63 1.34
C TYR A 224 -15.95 1.29 0.76
N HIS A 225 -16.86 0.56 0.14
CA HIS A 225 -16.58 -0.81 -0.32
C HIS A 225 -17.32 -1.16 -1.61
N ASP A 226 -16.80 -2.18 -2.31
CA ASP A 226 -17.42 -2.82 -3.48
C ASP A 226 -17.21 -4.34 -3.38
N PHE A 227 -18.21 -5.15 -3.77
CA PHE A 227 -18.08 -6.61 -3.79
C PHE A 227 -17.09 -7.13 -4.82
N SER A 228 -16.80 -6.34 -5.86
CA SER A 228 -15.81 -6.66 -6.89
C SER A 228 -14.35 -6.55 -6.43
N SER A 229 -14.09 -6.01 -5.24
CA SER A 229 -12.73 -5.87 -4.71
C SER A 229 -12.39 -7.00 -3.73
N PRO A 230 -11.37 -7.84 -4.01
CA PRO A 230 -10.90 -8.83 -3.04
C PRO A 230 -10.36 -8.15 -1.78
N TRP A 231 -9.73 -6.98 -1.92
CA TRP A 231 -9.22 -6.21 -0.79
C TRP A 231 -10.35 -5.71 0.12
N SER A 232 -11.53 -5.39 -0.45
CA SER A 232 -12.69 -5.00 0.36
C SER A 232 -13.22 -6.18 1.17
N TYR A 233 -13.20 -7.40 0.61
CA TYR A 233 -13.50 -8.61 1.38
C TYR A 233 -12.51 -8.77 2.54
N ILE A 234 -11.20 -8.79 2.25
CA ILE A 234 -10.16 -8.94 3.28
C ILE A 234 -10.35 -7.89 4.38
N GLY A 235 -10.48 -6.61 4.02
CA GLY A 235 -10.70 -5.54 5.00
C GLY A 235 -11.99 -5.69 5.80
N SER A 236 -13.08 -6.16 5.18
CA SER A 236 -14.38 -6.33 5.86
C SER A 236 -14.35 -7.37 6.97
N THR A 237 -13.56 -8.44 6.82
CA THR A 237 -13.42 -9.48 7.84
C THR A 237 -12.73 -9.00 9.12
N GLN A 238 -12.04 -7.86 9.06
CA GLN A 238 -11.22 -7.35 10.16
C GLN A 238 -11.91 -6.31 11.03
N ILE A 239 -13.09 -5.81 10.62
CA ILE A 239 -13.75 -4.69 11.30
C ILE A 239 -14.16 -5.06 12.72
N SER A 240 -14.77 -6.23 12.96
CA SER A 240 -15.14 -6.65 14.32
C SER A 240 -13.93 -6.74 15.26
N LYS A 241 -12.81 -7.29 14.77
CA LYS A 241 -11.55 -7.35 15.51
C LYS A 241 -11.00 -5.95 15.82
N LEU A 242 -11.00 -5.06 14.83
CA LEU A 242 -10.61 -3.65 15.02
C LEU A 242 -11.42 -2.99 16.14
N LEU A 243 -12.75 -3.15 16.12
CA LEU A 243 -13.63 -2.56 17.14
C LEU A 243 -13.33 -3.09 18.55
N THR A 244 -12.99 -4.37 18.68
CA THR A 244 -12.52 -4.94 19.96
C THR A 244 -11.17 -4.36 20.38
N GLU A 245 -10.22 -4.22 19.46
CA GLU A 245 -8.86 -3.71 19.73
C GLU A 245 -8.83 -2.24 20.20
N VAL A 246 -9.81 -1.43 19.81
CA VAL A 246 -9.89 0.00 20.18
C VAL A 246 -10.76 0.27 21.41
N HIS A 247 -11.38 -0.75 22.04
CA HIS A 247 -12.17 -0.57 23.25
C HIS A 247 -11.34 0.11 24.37
N PRO A 248 -11.79 1.20 25.02
CA PRO A 248 -13.18 1.61 25.23
C PRO A 248 -13.75 2.64 24.22
N VAL A 249 -13.16 2.77 23.03
CA VAL A 249 -13.75 3.60 21.97
C VAL A 249 -15.08 3.00 21.51
N SER A 250 -16.16 3.78 21.61
CA SER A 250 -17.46 3.49 21.00
C SER A 250 -17.47 3.99 19.57
N VAL A 251 -17.46 3.07 18.60
CA VAL A 251 -17.35 3.41 17.17
C VAL A 251 -18.71 3.23 16.49
N GLU A 252 -19.23 4.31 15.89
CA GLU A 252 -20.33 4.25 14.93
C GLU A 252 -19.77 3.85 13.57
N VAL A 253 -20.18 2.70 13.02
CA VAL A 253 -19.71 2.22 11.71
C VAL A 253 -20.75 2.54 10.64
N GLU A 254 -20.35 3.31 9.64
CA GLU A 254 -21.14 3.60 8.44
C GLU A 254 -20.57 2.82 7.24
N TRP A 255 -21.32 1.83 6.74
CA TRP A 255 -20.97 1.15 5.48
C TRP A 255 -21.55 1.89 4.28
N VAL A 256 -20.68 2.29 3.35
CA VAL A 256 -21.05 3.04 2.14
C VAL A 256 -20.74 2.19 0.90
N PRO A 257 -21.70 1.41 0.37
CA PRO A 257 -21.51 0.68 -0.87
C PRO A 257 -21.38 1.66 -2.03
N ILE A 258 -20.35 1.49 -2.86
CA ILE A 258 -20.10 2.30 -4.05
C ILE A 258 -19.85 1.41 -5.28
N SER A 259 -20.05 1.96 -6.47
CA SER A 259 -19.64 1.32 -7.71
C SER A 259 -18.19 1.71 -8.06
N VAL A 260 -17.21 0.85 -7.77
CA VAL A 260 -15.78 1.16 -8.03
C VAL A 260 -15.50 1.39 -9.51
N GLY A 261 -16.19 0.66 -10.41
CA GLY A 261 -16.06 0.86 -11.85
C GLY A 261 -16.53 2.25 -12.32
N ALA A 262 -17.58 2.80 -11.68
CA ALA A 262 -18.06 4.15 -11.95
C ALA A 262 -17.10 5.19 -11.37
N LEU A 263 -16.60 4.98 -10.15
CA LEU A 263 -15.56 5.82 -9.56
C LEU A 263 -14.32 5.90 -10.46
N PHE A 264 -13.81 4.77 -10.96
CA PHE A 264 -12.66 4.73 -11.87
C PHE A 264 -12.88 5.54 -13.14
N LYS A 265 -14.08 5.48 -13.72
CA LYS A 265 -14.46 6.31 -14.87
C LYS A 265 -14.42 7.80 -14.51
N MET A 266 -14.95 8.19 -13.34
CA MET A 266 -14.99 9.59 -12.90
C MET A 266 -13.61 10.18 -12.64
N ILE A 267 -12.70 9.41 -12.03
CA ILE A 267 -11.33 9.87 -11.74
C ILE A 267 -10.34 9.66 -12.90
N GLY A 268 -10.80 9.12 -14.04
CA GLY A 268 -9.96 8.85 -15.20
C GLY A 268 -8.92 7.75 -14.96
N THR A 269 -9.14 6.83 -14.01
CA THR A 269 -8.24 5.69 -13.80
C THR A 269 -8.41 4.70 -14.95
N PRO A 270 -7.33 4.37 -15.68
CA PRO A 270 -7.43 3.41 -16.76
C PRO A 270 -7.78 2.02 -16.20
N VAL A 271 -8.76 1.37 -16.82
CA VAL A 271 -9.01 -0.05 -16.57
C VAL A 271 -7.89 -0.82 -17.24
N VAL A 272 -6.86 -1.18 -16.48
CA VAL A 272 -5.73 -1.96 -16.96
C VAL A 272 -6.10 -3.45 -16.88
N PRO A 273 -6.30 -4.15 -18.02
CA PRO A 273 -6.57 -5.58 -17.97
C PRO A 273 -5.41 -6.30 -17.26
N MET A 274 -5.70 -7.24 -16.37
CA MET A 274 -4.62 -7.96 -15.66
C MET A 274 -3.60 -8.59 -16.61
N ARG A 275 -4.02 -8.99 -17.82
CA ARG A 275 -3.15 -9.55 -18.87
C ARG A 275 -2.10 -8.58 -19.43
N THR A 276 -2.29 -7.27 -19.27
CA THR A 276 -1.33 -6.25 -19.75
C THR A 276 -0.32 -5.85 -18.68
N LEU A 277 -0.43 -6.39 -17.45
CA LEU A 277 0.59 -6.25 -16.42
C LEU A 277 1.72 -7.23 -16.68
N SER A 278 2.95 -6.86 -16.28
CA SER A 278 4.09 -7.78 -16.33
C SER A 278 3.83 -9.05 -15.53
N GLU A 279 4.45 -10.16 -15.95
CA GLU A 279 4.37 -11.44 -15.25
C GLU A 279 4.71 -11.31 -13.77
N ALA A 280 5.87 -10.72 -13.46
CA ALA A 280 6.31 -10.40 -12.11
C ALA A 280 5.24 -9.69 -11.25
N LYS A 281 4.56 -8.68 -11.80
CA LYS A 281 3.53 -7.93 -11.06
C LYS A 281 2.24 -8.72 -10.88
N ARG A 282 1.85 -9.56 -11.85
CA ARG A 282 0.68 -10.46 -11.74
C ARG A 282 0.91 -11.54 -10.70
N GLU A 283 2.08 -12.19 -10.74
CA GLU A 283 2.47 -13.21 -9.78
C GLU A 283 2.54 -12.65 -8.36
N TYR A 284 3.17 -11.49 -8.18
CA TYR A 284 3.21 -10.84 -6.88
C TYR A 284 1.81 -10.44 -6.39
N GLY A 285 0.94 -9.91 -7.26
CA GLY A 285 -0.43 -9.56 -6.87
C GLY A 285 -1.23 -10.74 -6.31
N ASN A 286 -1.07 -11.92 -6.91
CA ASN A 286 -1.68 -13.15 -6.40
C ASN A 286 -1.04 -13.60 -5.09
N LYS A 287 0.30 -13.58 -4.99
CA LYS A 287 1.02 -13.91 -3.76
C LYS A 287 0.61 -13.00 -2.61
N ASP A 288 0.55 -11.70 -2.85
CA ASP A 288 0.23 -10.68 -1.84
C ASP A 288 -1.19 -10.89 -1.26
N LEU A 289 -2.18 -11.16 -2.12
CA LEU A 289 -3.51 -11.56 -1.67
C LEU A 289 -3.49 -12.78 -0.75
N GLN A 290 -2.69 -13.81 -1.10
CA GLN A 290 -2.57 -15.03 -0.29
C GLN A 290 -1.82 -14.78 1.03
N ASP A 291 -0.79 -13.95 1.02
CA ASP A 291 -0.04 -13.56 2.22
C ASP A 291 -0.95 -12.84 3.22
N TRP A 292 -1.73 -11.87 2.74
CA TRP A 292 -2.73 -11.17 3.55
C TRP A 292 -3.82 -12.11 4.04
N ALA A 293 -4.35 -12.99 3.19
CA ALA A 293 -5.35 -13.95 3.60
C ALA A 293 -4.85 -14.87 4.73
N LYS A 294 -3.64 -15.41 4.56
CA LYS A 294 -2.97 -16.24 5.57
C LYS A 294 -2.69 -15.49 6.86
N TYR A 295 -2.19 -14.25 6.77
CA TYR A 295 -1.90 -13.42 7.95
C TYR A 295 -3.17 -13.08 8.76
N ARG A 296 -4.28 -12.82 8.07
CA ARG A 296 -5.58 -12.53 8.68
C ARG A 296 -6.35 -13.78 9.11
N GLY A 297 -5.89 -14.98 8.74
CA GLY A 297 -6.56 -16.25 9.06
C GLY A 297 -7.89 -16.42 8.33
N ILE A 298 -8.03 -15.84 7.13
CA ILE A 298 -9.27 -15.90 6.35
C ILE A 298 -9.17 -16.98 5.26
N GLN A 299 -10.29 -17.64 4.98
CA GLN A 299 -10.41 -18.50 3.81
C GLN A 299 -10.68 -17.63 2.58
N PHE A 300 -9.78 -17.70 1.60
CA PHE A 300 -9.84 -16.87 0.41
C PHE A 300 -9.51 -17.71 -0.82
N GLN A 301 -10.32 -17.54 -1.87
CA GLN A 301 -9.99 -17.95 -3.22
C GLN A 301 -10.32 -16.83 -4.19
N PHE A 302 -9.48 -16.68 -5.21
CA PHE A 302 -9.75 -15.71 -6.26
C PHE A 302 -10.90 -16.25 -7.12
N THR A 303 -12.00 -15.50 -7.23
CA THR A 303 -13.18 -15.99 -7.95
C THR A 303 -12.94 -16.20 -9.44
N SER A 304 -13.51 -17.26 -10.00
CA SER A 304 -13.56 -17.54 -11.43
C SER A 304 -14.47 -16.57 -12.20
N HIS A 305 -15.35 -15.84 -11.49
CA HIS A 305 -16.28 -14.85 -12.04
C HIS A 305 -15.69 -13.42 -12.10
N PHE A 306 -14.39 -13.25 -11.93
CA PHE A 306 -13.75 -11.92 -11.93
C PHE A 306 -13.73 -11.30 -13.35
N PRO A 307 -14.09 -10.01 -13.52
CA PRO A 307 -14.58 -9.08 -12.50
C PRO A 307 -16.05 -9.33 -12.11
N ILE A 308 -16.33 -9.33 -10.80
CA ILE A 308 -17.69 -9.55 -10.28
C ILE A 308 -18.62 -8.42 -10.71
N ARG A 309 -19.82 -8.76 -11.21
CA ARG A 309 -20.91 -7.81 -11.49
C ARG A 309 -21.57 -7.34 -10.18
N SER A 310 -20.98 -6.34 -9.53
CA SER A 310 -21.32 -5.98 -8.15
C SER A 310 -22.54 -5.08 -7.94
N ILE A 311 -23.13 -4.50 -9.00
CA ILE A 311 -24.26 -3.54 -8.85
C ILE A 311 -25.45 -4.14 -8.10
N LEU A 312 -25.80 -5.39 -8.41
CA LEU A 312 -26.92 -6.08 -7.76
C LEU A 312 -26.66 -6.30 -6.26
N PRO A 313 -25.56 -6.96 -5.83
CA PRO A 313 -25.30 -7.16 -4.40
C PRO A 313 -25.08 -5.85 -3.63
N LEU A 314 -24.54 -4.79 -4.27
CA LEU A 314 -24.44 -3.45 -3.65
C LEU A 314 -25.82 -2.86 -3.33
N ARG A 315 -26.79 -3.02 -4.23
CA ARG A 315 -28.16 -2.56 -4.01
C ARG A 315 -28.89 -3.39 -2.96
N VAL A 316 -28.60 -4.69 -2.86
CA VAL A 316 -29.14 -5.53 -1.77
C VAL A 316 -28.73 -4.99 -0.39
N THR A 317 -27.47 -4.59 -0.21
CA THR A 317 -27.02 -3.97 1.06
C THR A 317 -27.61 -2.60 1.35
N LEU A 318 -28.07 -1.88 0.33
CA LEU A 318 -28.80 -0.62 0.51
C LEU A 318 -30.26 -0.86 0.87
N ALA A 319 -30.88 -1.91 0.30
CA ALA A 319 -32.24 -2.30 0.62
C ALA A 319 -32.36 -2.83 2.06
N ASN A 320 -31.31 -3.49 2.56
CA ASN A 320 -31.23 -3.99 3.91
C ASN A 320 -29.78 -3.90 4.44
N PRO A 321 -29.50 -2.96 5.37
CA PRO A 321 -28.15 -2.72 5.87
C PRO A 321 -27.67 -3.70 6.96
N ASP A 322 -28.26 -4.90 7.06
CA ASP A 322 -27.79 -5.97 7.97
C ASP A 322 -26.36 -6.41 7.63
N ASP A 323 -25.47 -6.40 8.63
CA ASP A 323 -24.07 -6.80 8.47
C ASP A 323 -23.90 -8.24 7.99
N ARG A 324 -24.81 -9.14 8.39
CA ARG A 324 -24.78 -10.55 7.99
C ARG A 324 -24.98 -10.72 6.49
N LEU A 325 -25.80 -9.87 5.84
CA LEU A 325 -26.04 -9.92 4.39
C LEU A 325 -24.75 -9.69 3.61
N ARG A 326 -24.02 -8.64 3.97
CA ARG A 326 -22.77 -8.28 3.29
C ARG A 326 -21.67 -9.30 3.52
N GLN A 327 -21.51 -9.81 4.74
CA GLN A 327 -20.52 -10.86 4.99
C GLN A 327 -20.86 -12.13 4.20
N THR A 328 -22.14 -12.53 4.17
CA THR A 328 -22.62 -13.67 3.38
C THR A 328 -22.29 -13.51 1.90
N MET A 329 -22.58 -12.35 1.31
CA MET A 329 -22.28 -12.10 -0.12
C MET A 329 -20.78 -12.05 -0.41
N TYR A 330 -19.98 -11.47 0.50
CA TYR A 330 -18.53 -11.48 0.36
C TYR A 330 -17.94 -12.89 0.38
N GLU A 331 -18.35 -13.74 1.34
CA GLU A 331 -17.92 -15.14 1.39
C GLU A 331 -18.41 -15.93 0.17
N ALA A 332 -19.65 -15.73 -0.26
CA ALA A 332 -20.18 -16.40 -1.44
C ALA A 332 -19.29 -16.17 -2.67
N GLY A 333 -18.85 -14.93 -2.93
CA GLY A 333 -17.93 -14.63 -4.03
C GLY A 333 -16.50 -15.09 -3.79
N TRP A 334 -15.87 -14.63 -2.70
CA TRP A 334 -14.42 -14.73 -2.49
C TRP A 334 -13.95 -15.94 -1.67
N ARG A 335 -14.88 -16.70 -1.10
CA ARG A 335 -14.57 -17.95 -0.37
C ARG A 335 -15.19 -19.16 -1.06
N TYR A 336 -16.38 -19.04 -1.64
CA TYR A 336 -17.11 -20.17 -2.22
C TYR A 336 -17.26 -20.12 -3.76
N ASP A 337 -16.69 -19.11 -4.43
CA ASP A 337 -16.69 -18.95 -5.88
C ASP A 337 -18.08 -19.00 -6.55
N ARG A 338 -19.07 -18.38 -5.90
CA ARG A 338 -20.44 -18.23 -6.42
C ARG A 338 -20.56 -16.92 -7.20
N ASP A 339 -21.22 -16.94 -8.37
CA ASP A 339 -21.52 -15.73 -9.14
C ASP A 339 -22.62 -14.90 -8.46
N ILE A 340 -22.25 -14.11 -7.47
CA ILE A 340 -23.17 -13.18 -6.78
C ILE A 340 -23.69 -12.04 -7.68
N GLY A 341 -23.21 -11.95 -8.92
CA GLY A 341 -23.76 -11.07 -9.95
C GLY A 341 -24.98 -11.65 -10.67
N ASP A 342 -25.19 -12.96 -10.58
CA ASP A 342 -26.38 -13.64 -11.09
C ASP A 342 -27.55 -13.53 -10.07
N PRO A 343 -28.72 -13.00 -10.44
CA PRO A 343 -29.84 -12.85 -9.52
C PRO A 343 -30.34 -14.15 -8.88
N LYS A 344 -30.31 -15.28 -9.61
CA LYS A 344 -30.76 -16.58 -9.09
C LYS A 344 -29.76 -17.12 -8.08
N VAL A 345 -28.47 -17.04 -8.40
CA VAL A 345 -27.40 -17.44 -7.48
C VAL A 345 -27.43 -16.59 -6.22
N LEU A 346 -27.55 -15.26 -6.37
CA LEU A 346 -27.61 -14.36 -5.23
C LEU A 346 -28.87 -14.61 -4.38
N SER A 347 -30.05 -14.79 -4.98
CA SER A 347 -31.26 -15.15 -4.22
C SER A 347 -31.07 -16.45 -3.41
N SER A 348 -30.44 -17.48 -4.01
CA SER A 348 -30.11 -18.73 -3.30
C SER A 348 -29.17 -18.49 -2.13
N VAL A 349 -28.08 -17.73 -2.33
CA VAL A 349 -27.12 -17.36 -1.27
C VAL A 349 -27.83 -16.69 -0.10
N LEU A 350 -28.70 -15.72 -0.39
CA LEU A 350 -29.44 -14.96 0.63
C LEU A 350 -30.45 -15.84 1.37
N THR A 351 -31.14 -16.72 0.65
CA THR A 351 -32.12 -17.66 1.22
C THR A 351 -31.46 -18.69 2.13
N GLU A 352 -30.32 -19.25 1.71
CA GLU A 352 -29.51 -20.16 2.54
C GLU A 352 -29.02 -19.50 3.84
N ALA A 353 -28.82 -18.18 3.84
CA ALA A 353 -28.48 -17.39 5.02
C ALA A 353 -29.68 -16.94 5.87
N GLY A 354 -30.90 -17.37 5.51
CA GLY A 354 -32.13 -17.11 6.28
C GLY A 354 -32.82 -15.78 5.94
N PHE A 355 -32.51 -15.17 4.80
CA PHE A 355 -33.19 -13.97 4.30
C PHE A 355 -34.21 -14.32 3.21
N ASP A 356 -35.18 -13.43 2.98
CA ASP A 356 -36.03 -13.52 1.79
C ASP A 356 -35.26 -13.00 0.57
N GLY A 357 -34.57 -13.92 -0.11
CA GLY A 357 -33.72 -13.59 -1.26
C GLY A 357 -34.50 -12.95 -2.41
N GLU A 358 -35.70 -13.47 -2.72
CA GLU A 358 -36.52 -12.94 -3.82
C GLU A 358 -37.01 -11.53 -3.51
N ALA A 359 -37.50 -11.28 -2.29
CA ALA A 359 -37.93 -9.95 -1.88
C ALA A 359 -36.78 -8.94 -1.87
N LEU A 360 -35.58 -9.33 -1.41
CA LEU A 360 -34.40 -8.47 -1.42
C LEU A 360 -33.96 -8.12 -2.84
N ILE A 361 -33.97 -9.09 -3.76
CA ILE A 361 -33.67 -8.84 -5.17
C ILE A 361 -34.71 -7.89 -5.80
N ALA A 362 -35.99 -8.10 -5.51
CA ALA A 362 -37.06 -7.23 -6.00
C ALA A 362 -36.91 -5.79 -5.47
N ALA A 363 -36.58 -5.62 -4.19
CA ALA A 363 -36.37 -4.31 -3.57
C ALA A 363 -35.28 -3.49 -4.28
N THR A 364 -34.25 -4.13 -4.87
CA THR A 364 -33.19 -3.42 -5.60
C THR A 364 -33.68 -2.62 -6.83
N GLN A 365 -34.92 -2.85 -7.27
CA GLN A 365 -35.52 -2.12 -8.38
C GLN A 365 -36.07 -0.75 -7.99
N ASP A 366 -36.25 -0.48 -6.69
CA ASP A 366 -36.66 0.83 -6.20
C ASP A 366 -35.70 1.93 -6.69
N GLN A 367 -36.26 3.00 -7.21
CA GLN A 367 -35.51 4.14 -7.70
C GLN A 367 -34.69 4.79 -6.58
N GLN A 368 -35.19 4.82 -5.34
CA GLN A 368 -34.47 5.36 -4.18
C GLN A 368 -33.16 4.59 -3.92
N ILE A 369 -33.16 3.26 -4.04
CA ILE A 369 -31.96 2.43 -3.87
C ILE A 369 -30.96 2.66 -5.00
N LYS A 370 -31.45 2.77 -6.24
CA LYS A 370 -30.61 3.09 -7.42
C LYS A 370 -29.94 4.45 -7.27
N ASP A 371 -30.70 5.45 -6.84
CA ASP A 371 -30.23 6.81 -6.61
C ASP A 371 -29.25 6.88 -5.43
N GLN A 372 -29.50 6.10 -4.37
CA GLN A 372 -28.59 6.06 -3.21
C GLN A 372 -27.22 5.50 -3.58
N LEU A 373 -27.14 4.43 -4.40
CA LEU A 373 -25.85 3.92 -4.88
C LEU A 373 -25.08 4.96 -5.72
N ARG A 374 -25.79 5.72 -6.55
CA ARG A 374 -25.22 6.84 -7.32
C ARG A 374 -24.70 7.93 -6.38
N LYS A 375 -25.52 8.39 -5.43
CA LYS A 375 -25.13 9.40 -4.42
C LYS A 375 -23.93 8.96 -3.60
N ASN A 376 -23.85 7.69 -3.21
CA ASN A 376 -22.69 7.14 -2.50
C ASN A 376 -21.41 7.20 -3.35
N THR A 377 -21.54 6.88 -4.64
CA THR A 377 -20.41 6.94 -5.59
C THR A 377 -19.98 8.39 -5.84
N ASP A 378 -20.93 9.32 -5.95
CA ASP A 378 -20.65 10.76 -6.08
C ASP A 378 -19.98 11.30 -4.81
N ARG A 379 -20.42 10.88 -3.61
CA ARG A 379 -19.76 11.19 -2.34
C ARG A 379 -18.32 10.68 -2.34
N ALA A 380 -18.09 9.42 -2.72
CA ALA A 380 -16.74 8.86 -2.79
C ALA A 380 -15.82 9.65 -3.74
N PHE A 381 -16.32 10.05 -4.91
CA PHE A 381 -15.58 10.91 -5.83
C PHE A 381 -15.27 12.27 -5.21
N ALA A 382 -16.26 12.94 -4.61
CA ALA A 382 -16.08 14.25 -3.98
C ALA A 382 -15.10 14.23 -2.80
N THR A 383 -15.06 13.14 -2.05
CA THR A 383 -14.11 12.90 -0.96
C THR A 383 -12.69 12.60 -1.46
N GLY A 384 -12.51 12.36 -2.77
CA GLY A 384 -11.21 12.14 -3.40
C GLY A 384 -10.72 10.69 -3.36
N LEU A 385 -11.63 9.71 -3.23
CA LEU A 385 -11.28 8.29 -3.22
C LEU A 385 -10.67 7.87 -4.56
N CYS A 386 -9.68 6.97 -4.50
CA CYS A 386 -9.08 6.35 -5.69
C CYS A 386 -9.34 4.84 -5.80
N GLY A 387 -10.07 4.26 -4.86
CA GLY A 387 -10.37 2.83 -4.82
C GLY A 387 -11.02 2.37 -3.52
N VAL A 388 -11.17 1.06 -3.36
CA VAL A 388 -11.79 0.42 -2.19
C VAL A 388 -10.98 -0.81 -1.71
N PRO A 389 -11.02 -1.16 -0.41
CA PRO A 389 -11.73 -0.45 0.65
C PRO A 389 -11.05 0.88 0.98
N SER A 390 -11.86 1.87 1.34
CA SER A 390 -11.38 3.16 1.84
C SER A 390 -12.09 3.49 3.14
N TYR A 391 -11.40 4.19 4.03
CA TYR A 391 -11.84 4.51 5.37
C TYR A 391 -11.77 6.01 5.63
N GLN A 392 -12.71 6.54 6.41
CA GLN A 392 -12.60 7.86 7.04
C GLN A 392 -12.93 7.73 8.52
N VAL A 393 -12.11 8.35 9.37
CA VAL A 393 -12.37 8.45 10.81
C VAL A 393 -12.83 9.86 11.13
N ASN A 394 -14.01 10.00 11.73
CA ASN A 394 -14.62 11.30 12.10
C ASN A 394 -14.64 12.30 10.92
N ASP A 395 -15.04 11.82 9.73
CA ASP A 395 -15.08 12.56 8.46
C ASP A 395 -13.74 13.22 8.06
N GLY A 396 -12.63 12.68 8.58
CA GLY A 396 -11.27 13.13 8.28
C GLY A 396 -10.77 12.72 6.89
N SER A 397 -9.46 12.84 6.72
CA SER A 397 -8.77 12.47 5.48
C SER A 397 -8.92 10.96 5.17
N VAL A 398 -8.89 10.62 3.89
CA VAL A 398 -9.09 9.24 3.43
C VAL A 398 -7.87 8.39 3.72
N LEU A 399 -8.11 7.15 4.15
CA LEU A 399 -7.15 6.05 4.14
C LEU A 399 -7.62 5.01 3.12
N TRP A 400 -6.74 4.61 2.21
CA TRP A 400 -7.06 3.63 1.17
C TRP A 400 -6.30 2.33 1.40
N GLY A 401 -6.99 1.20 1.30
CA GLY A 401 -6.42 -0.14 1.43
C GLY A 401 -6.64 -0.79 2.80
N GLN A 402 -6.87 -2.11 2.81
CA GLN A 402 -7.09 -2.89 4.04
C GLN A 402 -5.84 -2.94 4.95
N ASP A 403 -4.69 -2.66 4.36
CA ASP A 403 -3.36 -2.56 4.97
C ASP A 403 -3.13 -1.25 5.72
N ARG A 404 -4.17 -0.39 5.84
CA ARG A 404 -4.15 0.82 6.68
C ARG A 404 -5.00 0.72 7.95
N LEU A 405 -5.53 -0.46 8.27
CA LEU A 405 -6.38 -0.64 9.46
C LEU A 405 -5.66 -0.35 10.79
N ASN A 406 -4.33 -0.51 10.87
CA ASN A 406 -3.55 -0.10 12.05
C ASN A 406 -3.59 1.42 12.25
N VAL A 407 -3.53 2.18 11.16
CA VAL A 407 -3.61 3.64 11.18
C VAL A 407 -5.05 4.09 11.48
N VAL A 408 -6.05 3.41 10.92
CA VAL A 408 -7.47 3.61 11.29
C VAL A 408 -7.66 3.42 12.79
N ALA A 409 -7.07 2.38 13.37
CA ALA A 409 -7.14 2.13 14.81
C ALA A 409 -6.54 3.27 15.63
N ASP A 410 -5.35 3.75 15.24
CA ASP A 410 -4.70 4.87 15.94
C ASP A 410 -5.54 6.16 15.86
N LEU A 411 -6.13 6.46 14.69
CA LEU A 411 -7.05 7.60 14.52
C LEU A 411 -8.33 7.45 15.38
N LEU A 412 -8.90 6.25 15.48
CA LEU A 412 -10.06 5.98 16.34
C LEU A 412 -9.72 6.16 17.82
N CYS A 413 -8.51 5.77 18.22
CA CYS A 413 -8.01 5.93 19.58
C CYS A 413 -7.67 7.39 19.93
N GLY A 414 -7.50 8.26 18.93
CA GLY A 414 -7.32 9.70 19.15
C GLY A 414 -6.07 10.31 18.54
N TRP A 415 -5.33 9.54 17.75
CA TRP A 415 -4.23 10.11 16.97
C TRP A 415 -4.77 11.17 16.01
N GLU A 416 -4.09 12.30 15.96
CA GLU A 416 -4.38 13.37 15.00
C GLU A 416 -3.37 13.28 13.86
N ASP A 417 -3.87 13.19 12.63
CA ASP A 417 -3.03 13.39 11.46
C ASP A 417 -3.04 14.87 11.06
N ASP A 418 -1.88 15.40 10.66
CA ASP A 418 -1.72 16.79 10.19
C ASP A 418 -2.36 17.02 8.79
N LEU A 419 -3.33 16.18 8.42
CA LEU A 419 -4.04 16.18 7.15
C LEU A 419 -5.49 16.65 7.31
N LYS A 420 -6.03 16.68 8.54
CA LYS A 420 -7.29 17.37 8.79
C LYS A 420 -7.11 18.87 8.53
N PRO A 421 -8.00 19.52 7.76
CA PRO A 421 -8.07 20.97 7.77
C PRO A 421 -8.26 21.42 9.22
N SER A 422 -7.33 22.21 9.74
CA SER A 422 -7.46 22.75 11.08
C SER A 422 -8.73 23.60 11.15
N ASN A 423 -9.75 23.16 11.88
CA ASN A 423 -10.91 24.00 12.22
C ASN A 423 -10.56 25.17 13.17
N HIS A 424 -9.26 25.38 13.47
CA HIS A 424 -8.74 26.40 14.36
C HIS A 424 -8.15 27.64 13.66
N SER A 425 -8.58 27.96 12.44
CA SER A 425 -8.34 29.28 11.83
C SER A 425 -9.62 30.09 11.69
N LYS A 426 -10.40 30.18 12.77
CA LYS A 426 -11.36 31.27 13.01
C LYS A 426 -11.46 31.49 14.51
N LEU A 427 -10.65 32.38 15.03
CA LEU A 427 -10.99 33.35 16.07
C LEU A 427 -10.02 34.53 15.95
#